data_AF-A0A1H4AXV7-F1
#
_entry.id   AF-A0A1H4AXV7-F1
#
_cell.length_a   1.000
_cell.length_b   1.000
_cell.length_c   1.000
_cell.angle_alpha   90.00
_cell.angle_beta   90.00
_cell.angle_gamma   90.00
#
_symmetry.space_group_name_H-M   'P 1'
#
loop_
_entity.id
_entity.type
_entity.pdbx_description
1 polymer ?
#
loop_
_entity_poly.entity_id
_entity_poly.type
_entity_poly.pdbx_seq_one_letter_code
_entity_poly.pdbx_strand_id
1 'polypeptide(L)'
;MGYQRRPALGVLLAIATVGLVACKPAPDSNKPTTDTSSMGKQETVTCPSHQWVKASNGVEVNYAHIFCGELNNKGRVVGFHSRPQGSDPSTVAKVRITQKPNKQGIYAGQWEWGGKQGENKFSTFYPDHCTPSQVMNTIGYAARNQQDCPKSAPNWAWCGFNAPKQDDAAAYCHSADGTPFLIAGASSSRGGVNTAFPLR
;
A
#
# COMPACT_ATOMS: atom_id res chain seq x y z
N MET A 1 -48.35 38.96 -52.96
CA MET A 1 -47.69 39.07 -54.29
C MET A 1 -46.74 40.27 -54.27
N GLY A 2 -45.51 40.12 -54.77
CA GLY A 2 -44.58 41.25 -54.94
C GLY A 2 -43.12 40.82 -54.98
N TYR A 3 -42.69 40.26 -56.11
CA TYR A 3 -41.28 39.95 -56.41
C TYR A 3 -40.50 41.25 -56.64
N GLN A 4 -39.38 41.45 -55.92
CA GLN A 4 -38.36 42.43 -56.30
C GLN A 4 -37.06 41.69 -56.64
N ARG A 5 -36.69 41.75 -57.93
CA ARG A 5 -35.39 41.33 -58.45
C ARG A 5 -34.38 42.47 -58.27
N ARG A 6 -33.14 42.12 -57.88
CA ARG A 6 -31.96 42.97 -58.07
C ARG A 6 -30.77 42.14 -58.58
N PRO A 7 -29.85 42.78 -59.33
CA PRO A 7 -29.02 42.12 -60.33
C PRO A 7 -27.70 41.56 -59.78
N ALA A 8 -27.15 40.63 -60.55
CA ALA A 8 -25.83 40.03 -60.35
C ALA A 8 -24.71 41.03 -60.59
N LEU A 9 -23.78 41.11 -59.64
CA LEU A 9 -22.40 41.54 -59.88
C LEU A 9 -21.49 40.37 -59.53
N GLY A 10 -20.84 39.81 -60.54
CA GLY A 10 -19.71 38.91 -60.36
C GLY A 10 -18.47 39.71 -59.97
N VAL A 11 -17.73 39.21 -58.99
CA VAL A 11 -16.33 39.60 -58.75
C VAL A 11 -15.53 38.33 -58.45
N LEU A 12 -14.35 38.28 -59.06
CA LEU A 12 -13.46 37.14 -59.19
C LEU A 12 -12.99 36.60 -57.84
N LEU A 13 -13.03 35.27 -57.71
CA LEU A 13 -12.38 34.52 -56.65
C LEU A 13 -10.92 34.28 -57.05
N ALA A 14 -9.98 34.91 -56.34
CA ALA A 14 -8.56 34.58 -56.46
C ALA A 14 -8.33 33.21 -55.80
N ILE A 15 -7.95 32.22 -56.61
CA ILE A 15 -7.57 30.87 -56.17
C ILE A 15 -6.13 30.94 -55.66
N ALA A 16 -5.95 30.93 -54.34
CA ALA A 16 -4.66 30.60 -53.74
C ALA A 16 -4.51 29.07 -53.75
N THR A 17 -3.63 28.57 -54.60
CA THR A 17 -3.23 27.16 -54.62
C THR A 17 -2.38 26.85 -53.39
N VAL A 18 -2.99 26.23 -52.37
CA VAL A 18 -2.23 25.56 -51.32
C VAL A 18 -1.65 24.28 -51.93
N GLY A 19 -0.33 24.24 -52.07
CA GLY A 19 0.38 23.03 -52.47
C GLY A 19 0.12 21.90 -51.47
N LEU A 20 -0.49 20.82 -51.95
CA LEU A 20 -0.53 19.55 -51.23
C LEU A 20 0.90 18.99 -51.16
N VAL A 21 1.55 19.17 -50.01
CA VAL A 21 2.68 18.33 -49.62
C VAL A 21 2.11 16.95 -49.36
N ALA A 22 2.38 16.02 -50.27
CA ALA A 22 2.10 14.61 -50.06
C ALA A 22 2.98 14.06 -48.93
N CYS A 23 2.44 13.99 -47.71
CA CYS A 23 3.02 13.15 -46.67
C CYS A 23 2.93 11.69 -47.12
N LYS A 24 4.09 11.06 -47.33
CA LYS A 24 4.24 9.61 -47.45
C LYS A 24 3.52 8.94 -46.26
N PRO A 25 2.72 7.87 -46.48
CA PRO A 25 2.22 7.07 -45.39
C PRO A 25 3.40 6.44 -44.63
N ALA A 26 3.42 6.64 -43.31
CA ALA A 26 4.34 5.95 -42.42
C ALA A 26 4.08 4.43 -42.51
N PRO A 27 5.10 3.58 -42.36
CA PRO A 27 4.90 2.14 -42.34
C PRO A 27 4.07 1.74 -41.12
N ASP A 28 2.92 1.12 -41.37
CA ASP A 28 2.07 0.47 -40.37
C ASP A 28 2.90 -0.54 -39.57
N SER A 29 3.26 -0.14 -38.36
CA SER A 29 4.02 -0.94 -37.40
C SER A 29 3.25 -1.03 -36.09
N ASN A 30 1.96 -1.37 -36.13
CA ASN A 30 1.20 -1.74 -34.94
C ASN A 30 0.63 -3.15 -35.11
N LYS A 31 1.55 -4.10 -35.10
CA LYS A 31 1.24 -5.48 -34.71
C LYS A 31 0.83 -5.46 -33.22
N PRO A 32 -0.26 -6.10 -32.79
CA PRO A 32 -0.52 -6.32 -31.38
C PRO A 32 0.62 -7.18 -30.83
N THR A 33 1.59 -6.54 -30.18
CA THR A 33 2.49 -7.24 -29.28
C THR A 33 1.65 -7.66 -28.09
N THR A 34 1.52 -8.96 -27.92
CA THR A 34 1.14 -9.62 -26.68
C THR A 34 1.99 -9.05 -25.55
N ASP A 35 1.46 -8.04 -24.86
CA ASP A 35 2.02 -7.58 -23.60
C ASP A 35 1.82 -8.69 -22.58
N THR A 36 2.95 -9.35 -22.37
CA THR A 36 3.24 -10.22 -21.26
C THR A 36 2.81 -9.55 -19.96
N SER A 37 1.84 -10.16 -19.29
CA SER A 37 1.79 -10.33 -17.83
C SER A 37 2.48 -9.22 -17.03
N SER A 38 1.70 -8.30 -16.46
CA SER A 38 2.13 -7.49 -15.33
C SER A 38 2.37 -8.42 -14.12
N MET A 39 3.51 -9.10 -14.11
CA MET A 39 4.10 -9.63 -12.88
C MET A 39 4.36 -8.42 -12.00
N GLY A 40 3.53 -8.28 -10.96
CA GLY A 40 3.58 -7.14 -10.04
C GLY A 40 5.00 -6.89 -9.55
N LYS A 41 5.43 -5.63 -9.58
CA LYS A 41 6.69 -5.23 -8.96
C LYS A 41 6.67 -5.69 -7.50
N GLN A 42 7.57 -6.60 -7.16
CA GLN A 42 7.81 -6.99 -5.78
C GLN A 42 8.31 -5.75 -5.02
N GLU A 43 7.48 -5.22 -4.12
CA GLU A 43 7.84 -4.07 -3.30
C GLU A 43 8.74 -4.53 -2.15
N THR A 44 9.94 -3.94 -2.07
CA THR A 44 10.93 -4.28 -1.04
C THR A 44 10.87 -3.29 0.13
N VAL A 45 11.11 -3.80 1.34
CA VAL A 45 11.22 -2.96 2.54
C VAL A 45 12.53 -2.18 2.51
N THR A 46 12.46 -0.87 2.70
CA THR A 46 13.64 0.00 2.89
C THR A 46 13.60 0.57 4.31
N CYS A 47 14.73 0.52 5.03
CA CYS A 47 14.78 0.87 6.46
C CYS A 47 15.71 2.06 6.77
N PRO A 48 15.35 3.29 6.38
CA PRO A 48 15.94 4.48 6.96
C PRO A 48 15.42 4.70 8.38
N SER A 49 16.18 5.42 9.21
CA SER A 49 15.76 5.72 10.58
C SER A 49 14.49 6.58 10.61
N HIS A 50 13.57 6.26 11.52
CA HIS A 50 12.43 7.10 11.91
C HIS A 50 11.49 7.49 10.75
N GLN A 51 11.23 6.55 9.84
CA GLN A 51 10.41 6.80 8.67
C GLN A 51 8.90 6.77 9.01
N TRP A 52 8.22 7.87 8.71
CA TRP A 52 6.76 7.94 8.68
C TRP A 52 6.29 8.03 7.24
N VAL A 53 5.33 7.18 6.87
CA VAL A 53 4.83 7.08 5.49
C VAL A 53 3.32 7.21 5.49
N LYS A 54 2.78 7.91 4.49
CA LYS A 54 1.34 8.04 4.28
C LYS A 54 0.80 6.79 3.61
N ALA A 55 -0.22 6.18 4.20
CA ALA A 55 -1.12 5.26 3.51
C ALA A 55 -1.87 5.99 2.38
N SER A 56 -2.48 5.25 1.45
CA SER A 56 -3.22 5.81 0.30
C SER A 56 -4.29 6.83 0.71
N ASN A 57 -4.88 6.65 1.88
CA ASN A 57 -5.91 7.53 2.40
C ASN A 57 -5.35 8.78 3.12
N GLY A 58 -4.04 8.90 3.29
CA GLY A 58 -3.35 10.04 3.92
C GLY A 58 -3.05 9.87 5.42
N VAL A 59 -3.41 8.74 6.04
CA VAL A 59 -2.98 8.42 7.41
C VAL A 59 -1.47 8.17 7.41
N GLU A 60 -0.73 8.91 8.24
CA GLU A 60 0.69 8.63 8.47
C GLU A 60 0.87 7.44 9.42
N VAL A 61 1.76 6.53 9.08
CA VAL A 61 2.11 5.34 9.88
C VAL A 61 3.62 5.32 10.10
N ASN A 62 4.05 4.93 11.30
CA ASN A 62 5.46 4.71 11.60
C ASN A 62 5.94 3.45 10.86
N TYR A 63 6.43 3.64 9.65
CA TYR A 63 6.84 2.57 8.74
C TYR A 63 7.96 1.74 9.35
N ALA A 64 8.94 2.39 9.99
CA ALA A 64 10.05 1.70 10.64
C ALA A 64 9.56 0.74 11.74
N HIS A 65 8.58 1.16 12.54
CA HIS A 65 7.99 0.33 13.58
C HIS A 65 7.27 -0.92 13.03
N ILE A 66 6.69 -0.84 11.83
CA ILE A 66 5.98 -1.96 11.20
C ILE A 66 6.95 -2.92 10.51
N PHE A 67 7.90 -2.42 9.72
CA PHE A 67 8.69 -3.26 8.80
C PHE A 67 10.15 -3.43 9.18
N CYS A 68 10.72 -2.53 9.98
CA CYS A 68 12.17 -2.45 10.16
C CYS A 68 12.66 -2.95 11.51
N GLY A 69 11.80 -3.08 12.51
CA GLY A 69 12.34 -3.07 13.87
C GLY A 69 12.55 -1.62 14.33
N GLU A 70 12.10 -1.29 15.52
CA GLU A 70 12.35 0.03 16.11
C GLU A 70 12.88 -0.11 17.53
N LEU A 71 13.82 0.77 17.90
CA LEU A 71 14.25 1.00 19.26
C LEU A 71 13.55 2.26 19.80
N ASN A 72 13.03 2.20 21.03
CA ASN A 72 12.55 3.41 21.69
C ASN A 72 13.71 4.29 22.19
N ASN A 73 13.39 5.46 22.74
CA ASN A 73 14.37 6.41 23.29
C ASN A 73 15.24 5.85 24.43
N LYS A 74 14.91 4.67 24.98
CA LYS A 74 15.70 3.96 26.00
C LYS A 74 16.55 2.83 25.39
N GLY A 75 16.63 2.74 24.07
CA GLY A 75 17.35 1.70 23.34
C GLY A 75 16.73 0.31 23.43
N ARG A 76 15.43 0.19 23.76
CA ARG A 76 14.71 -1.09 23.85
C ARG A 76 13.94 -1.36 22.57
N VAL A 77 13.97 -2.59 22.09
CA VAL A 77 13.15 -3.04 20.95
C VAL A 77 11.66 -2.88 21.21
N VAL A 78 10.92 -2.34 20.24
CA VAL A 78 9.50 -2.07 20.40
C VAL A 78 8.58 -2.60 19.31
N GLY A 79 8.93 -2.49 18.04
CA GLY A 79 8.00 -2.80 16.94
C GLY A 79 8.68 -3.55 15.83
N PHE A 80 7.98 -4.54 15.27
CA PHE A 80 8.28 -5.21 14.00
C PHE A 80 7.13 -6.18 13.75
N HIS A 81 6.25 -5.87 12.80
CA HIS A 81 4.94 -6.51 12.66
C HIS A 81 4.64 -6.99 11.25
N SER A 82 5.55 -6.83 10.30
CA SER A 82 5.36 -7.31 8.93
C SER A 82 6.66 -7.81 8.34
N ARG A 83 6.60 -8.97 7.68
CA ARG A 83 7.72 -9.59 6.95
C ARG A 83 7.25 -9.91 5.52
N PRO A 84 7.12 -8.89 4.64
CA PRO A 84 6.68 -9.14 3.28
C PRO A 84 7.54 -10.21 2.60
N GLN A 85 6.88 -11.19 1.99
CA GLN A 85 7.48 -12.39 1.40
C GLN A 85 8.33 -13.21 2.41
N GLY A 86 8.02 -13.12 3.70
CA GLY A 86 8.76 -13.77 4.78
C GLY A 86 10.19 -13.27 4.94
N SER A 87 10.53 -12.11 4.36
CA SER A 87 11.89 -11.56 4.34
C SER A 87 12.12 -10.57 5.49
N ASP A 88 13.30 -10.65 6.10
CA ASP A 88 13.71 -9.80 7.22
C ASP A 88 14.57 -8.62 6.74
N PRO A 89 14.37 -7.40 7.27
CA PRO A 89 15.24 -6.26 6.99
C PRO A 89 16.62 -6.44 7.65
N SER A 90 17.64 -5.70 7.19
CA SER A 90 19.01 -5.77 7.73
C SER A 90 19.15 -5.41 9.21
N THR A 91 18.16 -4.70 9.76
CA THR A 91 18.04 -4.30 11.16
C THR A 91 17.56 -5.44 12.08
N VAL A 92 17.03 -6.53 11.53
CA VAL A 92 16.56 -7.71 12.27
C VAL A 92 17.56 -8.84 12.09
N ALA A 93 18.16 -9.32 13.18
CA ALA A 93 19.14 -10.41 13.13
C ALA A 93 18.49 -11.78 12.98
N LYS A 94 17.34 -11.99 13.63
CA LYS A 94 16.70 -13.29 13.70
C LYS A 94 15.22 -13.17 13.99
N VAL A 95 14.43 -14.04 13.38
CA VAL A 95 13.04 -14.28 13.75
C VAL A 95 12.85 -15.75 14.09
N ARG A 96 12.28 -16.01 15.25
CA ARG A 96 11.85 -17.34 15.71
C ARG A 96 10.34 -17.38 15.79
N ILE A 97 9.72 -18.08 14.85
CA ILE A 97 8.28 -18.30 14.83
C ILE A 97 7.90 -19.18 16.04
N THR A 98 7.12 -18.62 16.96
CA THR A 98 6.63 -19.31 18.16
C THR A 98 5.21 -19.79 17.99
N GLN A 99 4.47 -19.19 17.07
CA GLN A 99 3.10 -19.54 16.74
C GLN A 99 2.97 -19.56 15.22
N LYS A 100 2.71 -20.75 14.66
CA LYS A 100 2.54 -20.94 13.21
C LYS A 100 1.39 -20.09 12.65
N PRO A 101 1.42 -19.74 11.34
CA PRO A 101 0.30 -19.09 10.68
C PRO A 101 -1.03 -19.79 10.97
N ASN A 102 -2.03 -19.02 11.40
CA ASN A 102 -3.42 -19.49 11.48
C ASN A 102 -4.03 -19.55 10.06
N LYS A 103 -5.32 -19.89 9.94
CA LYS A 103 -6.00 -19.94 8.64
C LYS A 103 -5.96 -18.61 7.88
N GLN A 104 -5.90 -17.49 8.60
CA GLN A 104 -5.82 -16.16 8.02
C GLN A 104 -4.40 -15.79 7.57
N GLY A 105 -3.39 -16.62 7.82
CA GLY A 105 -1.98 -16.34 7.53
C GLY A 105 -1.27 -15.53 8.63
N ILE A 106 -1.95 -15.20 9.73
CA ILE A 106 -1.39 -14.42 10.84
C ILE A 106 -0.62 -15.35 11.77
N TYR A 107 0.59 -14.95 12.11
CA TYR A 107 1.50 -15.72 12.95
C TYR A 107 2.15 -14.84 14.01
N ALA A 108 2.91 -15.46 14.92
CA ALA A 108 3.63 -14.73 15.93
C ALA A 108 5.00 -15.35 16.20
N GLY A 109 5.92 -14.52 16.68
CA GLY A 109 7.29 -14.91 16.91
C GLY A 109 8.03 -13.99 17.86
N GLN A 110 9.20 -14.45 18.28
CA GLN A 110 10.22 -13.61 18.89
C GLN A 110 11.18 -13.15 17.80
N TRP A 111 11.57 -11.90 17.81
CA TRP A 111 12.59 -11.38 16.90
C TRP A 111 13.70 -10.67 17.66
N GLU A 112 14.90 -10.63 17.09
CA GLU A 112 16.11 -10.07 17.68
C GLU A 112 16.63 -8.89 16.86
N TRP A 113 17.02 -7.81 17.54
CA TRP A 113 17.60 -6.63 16.90
C TRP A 113 19.06 -6.87 16.50
N GLY A 114 19.40 -6.52 15.25
CA GLY A 114 20.73 -6.75 14.71
C GLY A 114 21.83 -5.90 15.30
N GLY A 115 21.51 -4.70 15.80
CA GLY A 115 22.50 -3.77 16.35
C GLY A 115 22.88 -4.00 17.81
N LYS A 116 22.24 -4.95 18.52
CA LYS A 116 22.49 -5.19 19.95
C LYS A 116 22.03 -6.58 20.39
N GLN A 117 22.97 -7.42 20.80
CA GLN A 117 22.67 -8.76 21.31
C GLN A 117 21.75 -8.73 22.54
N GLY A 118 20.84 -9.71 22.62
CA GLY A 118 19.92 -9.89 23.74
C GLY A 118 18.65 -9.03 23.69
N GLU A 119 18.60 -8.00 22.83
CA GLU A 119 17.38 -7.22 22.60
C GLU A 119 16.42 -8.01 21.69
N ASN A 120 15.37 -8.55 22.29
CA ASN A 120 14.35 -9.31 21.58
C ASN A 120 12.94 -8.90 22.00
N LYS A 121 11.97 -9.16 21.13
CA LYS A 121 10.57 -8.87 21.41
C LYS A 121 9.62 -9.83 20.71
N PHE A 122 8.47 -10.03 21.35
CA PHE A 122 7.33 -10.74 20.77
C PHE A 122 6.55 -9.82 19.83
N SER A 123 6.20 -10.33 18.67
CA SER A 123 5.34 -9.66 17.69
C SER A 123 4.34 -10.64 17.09
N THR A 124 3.13 -10.16 16.79
CA THR A 124 2.28 -10.76 15.76
C THR A 124 2.59 -10.11 14.41
N PHE A 125 2.46 -10.92 13.36
CA PHE A 125 2.87 -10.56 12.01
C PHE A 125 1.69 -10.62 11.03
N TYR A 126 1.61 -9.63 10.15
CA TYR A 126 0.73 -9.68 8.97
C TYR A 126 1.08 -10.89 8.10
N PRO A 127 0.13 -11.42 7.31
CA PRO A 127 0.43 -12.47 6.34
C PRO A 127 1.59 -12.10 5.42
N ASP A 128 2.52 -13.04 5.22
CA ASP A 128 3.75 -12.79 4.45
C ASP A 128 3.46 -12.45 2.97
N HIS A 129 2.30 -12.84 2.42
CA HIS A 129 1.93 -12.48 1.05
C HIS A 129 1.59 -10.99 0.88
N CYS A 130 1.35 -10.26 1.98
CA CYS A 130 1.01 -8.85 1.90
C CYS A 130 2.23 -7.97 1.59
N THR A 131 2.08 -7.06 0.63
CA THR A 131 3.12 -6.07 0.32
C THR A 131 3.18 -4.96 1.37
N PRO A 132 4.28 -4.20 1.47
CA PRO A 132 4.33 -3.03 2.34
C PRO A 132 3.17 -2.06 2.08
N SER A 133 2.86 -1.73 0.82
CA SER A 133 1.73 -0.86 0.48
C SER A 133 0.39 -1.39 0.97
N GLN A 134 0.14 -2.70 0.81
CA GLN A 134 -1.10 -3.33 1.28
C GLN A 134 -1.23 -3.25 2.80
N VAL A 135 -0.16 -3.55 3.54
CA VAL A 135 -0.14 -3.43 5.00
C VAL A 135 -0.37 -1.98 5.44
N MET A 136 0.29 -1.01 4.79
CA MET A 136 0.12 0.41 5.08
C MET A 136 -1.32 0.88 4.85
N ASN A 137 -1.93 0.50 3.74
CA ASN A 137 -3.32 0.83 3.42
C ASN A 137 -4.30 0.18 4.40
N THR A 138 -4.06 -1.07 4.77
CA THR A 138 -4.82 -1.82 5.77
C THR A 138 -4.77 -1.16 7.14
N ILE A 139 -3.59 -0.69 7.58
CA ILE A 139 -3.45 0.10 8.82
C ILE A 139 -4.20 1.43 8.71
N GLY A 140 -4.02 2.16 7.59
CA GLY A 140 -4.69 3.44 7.37
C GLY A 140 -6.21 3.30 7.34
N TYR A 141 -6.74 2.22 6.78
CA TYR A 141 -8.16 1.92 6.77
C TYR A 141 -8.68 1.63 8.18
N ALA A 142 -8.05 0.70 8.90
CA ALA A 142 -8.46 0.34 10.26
C ALA A 142 -8.43 1.55 11.21
N ALA A 143 -7.42 2.41 11.10
CA ALA A 143 -7.28 3.61 11.93
C ALA A 143 -8.43 4.61 11.73
N ARG A 144 -9.05 4.66 10.54
CA ARG A 144 -10.23 5.52 10.24
C ARG A 144 -11.56 4.84 10.47
N ASN A 145 -11.58 3.51 10.54
CA ASN A 145 -12.78 2.69 10.66
C ASN A 145 -12.68 1.86 11.94
N GLN A 146 -12.49 2.56 13.05
CA GLN A 146 -12.33 1.93 14.35
C GLN A 146 -13.63 1.30 14.83
N GLN A 147 -13.51 0.21 15.57
CA GLN A 147 -14.59 -0.50 16.23
C GLN A 147 -14.13 -1.00 17.60
N ASP A 148 -15.06 -1.60 18.34
CA ASP A 148 -14.78 -2.20 19.64
C ASP A 148 -13.71 -3.29 19.52
N CYS A 149 -12.72 -3.18 20.40
CA CYS A 149 -11.69 -4.19 20.54
C CYS A 149 -12.23 -5.44 21.25
N PRO A 150 -11.84 -6.65 20.83
CA PRO A 150 -12.09 -7.85 21.61
C PRO A 150 -11.32 -7.79 22.94
N LYS A 151 -11.80 -8.49 23.97
CA LYS A 151 -11.17 -8.52 25.30
C LYS A 151 -9.72 -9.04 25.30
N SER A 152 -9.32 -9.75 24.24
CA SER A 152 -7.95 -10.25 24.05
C SER A 152 -6.98 -9.18 23.54
N ALA A 153 -7.48 -8.04 23.03
CA ALA A 153 -6.64 -6.94 22.60
C ALA A 153 -6.12 -6.14 23.81
N PRO A 154 -4.97 -5.45 23.67
CA PRO A 154 -4.51 -4.55 24.73
C PRO A 154 -5.50 -3.41 24.98
N ASN A 155 -5.74 -3.08 26.25
CA ASN A 155 -6.73 -2.05 26.65
C ASN A 155 -6.43 -0.65 26.11
N TRP A 156 -5.21 -0.37 25.68
CA TRP A 156 -4.82 0.93 25.11
C TRP A 156 -5.08 1.02 23.60
N ALA A 157 -5.37 -0.10 22.94
CA ALA A 157 -5.45 -0.16 21.49
C ALA A 157 -6.82 0.33 21.00
N TRP A 158 -6.80 1.00 19.86
CA TRP A 158 -7.97 0.99 18.98
C TRP A 158 -7.93 -0.27 18.12
N CYS A 159 -9.09 -0.70 17.63
CA CYS A 159 -9.20 -1.83 16.71
C CYS A 159 -9.97 -1.46 15.45
N GLY A 160 -9.68 -2.12 14.33
CA GLY A 160 -10.39 -1.94 13.06
C GLY A 160 -10.18 -3.15 12.15
N PHE A 161 -11.09 -3.36 11.20
CA PHE A 161 -10.94 -4.43 10.22
C PHE A 161 -9.82 -4.12 9.21
N ASN A 162 -9.27 -5.17 8.62
CA ASN A 162 -8.14 -5.08 7.68
C ASN A 162 -8.48 -4.44 6.32
N ALA A 163 -9.77 -4.42 5.94
CA ALA A 163 -10.23 -3.89 4.66
C ALA A 163 -11.74 -3.54 4.69
N PRO A 164 -12.25 -2.73 3.74
CA PRO A 164 -13.67 -2.57 3.49
C PRO A 164 -14.36 -3.90 3.14
N LYS A 165 -15.68 -3.97 3.36
CA LYS A 165 -16.50 -5.15 3.03
C LYS A 165 -16.68 -5.38 1.52
N GLN A 166 -16.49 -4.35 0.69
CA GLN A 166 -16.67 -4.38 -0.77
C GLN A 166 -15.47 -3.71 -1.47
N ASP A 167 -14.88 -4.45 -2.41
CA ASP A 167 -13.87 -4.12 -3.44
C ASP A 167 -12.82 -3.03 -3.17
N ASP A 168 -11.64 -3.50 -2.78
CA ASP A 168 -10.43 -3.47 -3.64
C ASP A 168 -9.43 -4.49 -3.08
N ALA A 169 -9.62 -5.76 -3.47
CA ALA A 169 -8.82 -6.87 -2.94
C ALA A 169 -7.31 -6.71 -3.19
N ALA A 170 -6.92 -5.87 -4.15
CA ALA A 170 -5.53 -5.63 -4.48
C ALA A 170 -4.90 -4.55 -3.58
N ALA A 171 -5.67 -3.58 -3.08
CA ALA A 171 -5.14 -2.45 -2.33
C ALA A 171 -4.84 -2.73 -0.85
N TYR A 172 -5.45 -3.77 -0.27
CA TYR A 172 -5.36 -4.09 1.16
C TYR A 172 -4.69 -5.45 1.40
N CYS A 173 -4.18 -5.64 2.62
CA CYS A 173 -3.68 -6.91 3.08
C CYS A 173 -4.84 -7.83 3.49
N HIS A 174 -5.13 -8.82 2.65
CA HIS A 174 -6.16 -9.82 2.92
C HIS A 174 -5.60 -11.04 3.65
N SER A 175 -6.46 -11.71 4.40
CA SER A 175 -6.15 -13.01 4.99
C SER A 175 -5.97 -14.08 3.92
N ALA A 176 -5.25 -15.14 4.26
CA ALA A 176 -5.08 -16.31 3.38
C ALA A 176 -6.39 -17.10 3.15
N ASP A 177 -7.36 -17.03 4.08
CA ASP A 177 -8.66 -17.72 3.97
C ASP A 177 -9.81 -16.82 3.50
N GLY A 178 -9.53 -15.56 3.15
CA GLY A 178 -10.52 -14.59 2.68
C GLY A 178 -11.42 -14.00 3.77
N THR A 179 -11.29 -14.41 5.04
CA THR A 179 -12.06 -13.84 6.15
C THR A 179 -11.45 -12.54 6.66
N PRO A 180 -12.24 -11.55 7.13
CA PRO A 180 -11.66 -10.33 7.70
C PRO A 180 -10.92 -10.65 9.01
N PHE A 181 -9.81 -9.95 9.25
CA PHE A 181 -9.11 -9.98 10.53
C PHE A 181 -9.05 -8.58 11.13
N LEU A 182 -8.84 -8.56 12.44
CA LEU A 182 -8.74 -7.33 13.22
C LEU A 182 -7.29 -6.86 13.30
N ILE A 183 -7.11 -5.56 13.21
CA ILE A 183 -5.88 -4.86 13.57
C ILE A 183 -6.10 -4.21 14.92
N ALA A 184 -5.11 -4.29 15.80
CA ALA A 184 -4.99 -3.41 16.96
C ALA A 184 -3.87 -2.40 16.71
N GLY A 185 -4.05 -1.15 17.12
CA GLY A 185 -3.03 -0.11 16.94
C GLY A 185 -3.07 0.99 17.99
N ALA A 186 -2.00 1.79 18.01
CA ALA A 186 -1.88 2.98 18.86
C ALA A 186 -1.60 4.22 18.01
N SER A 187 -2.30 5.31 18.32
CA SER A 187 -2.01 6.62 17.76
C SER A 187 -0.78 7.24 18.43
N SER A 188 -0.07 8.10 17.71
CA SER A 188 1.01 8.91 18.26
C SER A 188 0.50 10.27 18.73
N SER A 189 1.15 10.87 19.73
CA SER A 189 0.86 12.25 20.16
C SER A 189 1.12 13.28 19.06
N ARG A 190 1.97 12.97 18.07
CA ARG A 190 2.19 13.81 16.89
C ARG A 190 1.07 13.72 15.84
N GLY A 191 0.12 12.81 16.03
CA GLY A 191 -0.80 12.35 15.00
C GLY A 191 -0.27 11.13 14.23
N GLY A 192 -1.19 10.44 13.55
CA GLY A 192 -0.89 9.19 12.83
C GLY A 192 -0.78 7.97 13.75
N VAL A 193 -0.43 6.83 13.14
CA VAL A 193 -0.37 5.51 13.77
C VAL A 193 1.08 5.16 14.14
N ASN A 194 1.36 5.05 15.43
CA ASN A 194 2.70 4.68 15.90
C ASN A 194 2.98 3.19 15.77
N THR A 195 1.96 2.36 15.98
CA THR A 195 2.07 0.90 15.85
C THR A 195 0.73 0.33 15.46
N ALA A 196 0.76 -0.76 14.71
CA ALA A 196 -0.43 -1.51 14.34
C ALA A 196 -0.04 -2.95 13.98
N PHE A 197 -0.77 -3.92 14.50
CA PHE A 197 -0.49 -5.34 14.30
C PHE A 197 -1.79 -6.15 14.20
N PRO A 198 -1.78 -7.27 13.47
CA PRO A 198 -2.95 -8.12 13.39
C PRO A 198 -3.19 -8.85 14.71
N LEU A 199 -4.46 -8.94 15.09
CA LEU A 199 -4.93 -9.81 16.17
C LEU A 199 -5.09 -11.24 15.62
N ARG A 200 -4.70 -12.22 16.42
CA ARG A 200 -4.69 -13.65 16.08
C ARG A 200 -5.70 -14.41 16.92
#